data_AF-A0A968D073-F1
#
_entry.id   AF-A0A968D073-F1
#
_cell.length_a   1.000
_cell.length_b   1.000
_cell.length_c   1.000
_cell.angle_alpha   90.00
_cell.angle_beta   90.00
_cell.angle_gamma   90.00
#
_symmetry.space_group_name_H-M   'P 1'
#
loop_
_entity.id
_entity.type
_entity.pdbx_description
1 polymer ?
#
loop_
_entity_poly.entity_id
_entity_poly.type
_entity_poly.pdbx_seq_one_letter_code
_entity_poly.pdbx_strand_id
1 'polypeptide(L)'
;MDICLIFEVHQPLRLNRNFHSDLLDRPLVGKEDLFDAYFDYDLNRHVFERAARKCYFPANNAILEQIDRTKHSQKRFRVAYGLSGVFVEQCERWNPGLLDSFRQLADTGCVEFLAETYYHSLASLYDAERHEFVEQLNLHRELMKERLGYEPKVVANTECIYNNAIARTVEALGYQAMITEGVERILDCRSPNYVFKARNSNLKVLLRNYCLSDDIGFRFTSRWWEEWPLTAAKYASWLAATPGQVINIFLDYETFGEHHWPESGIHEFLRWLPSEILKWEHVQFCTPSEALLRHNPIGEIDVPEFSTISWADLERDTTAWTDNSMQMACYNLLKKLEPLVKLTDDAELLRLWRHLQVSDHLYYLSTKGGGPGDVHNYFNPFGMPIEAFAAYCGILSNFEAAVLRELEKPKHVARRILRRLPAKKGFTFYYRFSKPTKWIAHSLEEFYSILKSVNLRSIRFHAARGDFEKWIRYVIGDNKLADQFAEVSERKMPQDKIRDRIRSLVGQRIKELERTSKTSSGTEKTSDPKPKT
;
A
#
# COMPACT_ATOMS: atom_id res chain seq x y z
N MET A 1 19.25 -28.04 -12.62
CA MET A 1 18.72 -26.68 -12.77
C MET A 1 17.33 -26.65 -12.18
N ASP A 2 17.01 -25.62 -11.41
CA ASP A 2 15.68 -25.44 -10.83
C ASP A 2 14.81 -24.51 -11.69
N ILE A 3 13.51 -24.77 -11.72
CA ILE A 3 12.49 -23.89 -12.31
C ILE A 3 11.58 -23.43 -11.19
N CYS A 4 11.49 -22.12 -11.01
CA CYS A 4 10.60 -21.49 -10.05
C CYS A 4 9.45 -20.83 -10.81
N LEU A 5 8.26 -21.41 -10.70
CA LEU A 5 7.04 -20.87 -11.32
C LEU A 5 6.24 -20.09 -10.27
N ILE A 6 6.08 -18.79 -10.51
CA ILE A 6 5.55 -17.82 -9.56
C ILE A 6 4.40 -17.06 -10.22
N PHE A 7 3.29 -16.92 -9.49
CA PHE A 7 2.10 -16.25 -9.97
C PHE A 7 1.72 -15.09 -9.06
N GLU A 8 1.58 -13.90 -9.62
CA GLU A 8 0.95 -12.75 -8.95
C GLU A 8 -0.56 -12.85 -9.10
N VAL A 9 -1.31 -12.77 -8.01
CA VAL A 9 -2.78 -12.83 -8.00
C VAL A 9 -3.31 -11.56 -7.37
N HIS A 10 -3.74 -10.65 -8.24
CA HIS A 10 -4.24 -9.35 -7.84
C HIS A 10 -5.52 -8.99 -8.59
N GLN A 11 -6.51 -8.47 -7.87
CA GLN A 11 -7.66 -7.80 -8.46
C GLN A 11 -7.87 -6.47 -7.77
N PRO A 12 -7.86 -5.33 -8.49
CA PRO A 12 -8.11 -4.04 -7.89
C PRO A 12 -9.61 -3.84 -7.62
N LEU A 13 -9.94 -3.04 -6.61
CA LEU A 13 -11.29 -2.46 -6.48
C LEU A 13 -11.37 -1.19 -7.35
N ARG A 14 -12.03 -1.30 -8.49
CA ARG A 14 -12.27 -0.22 -9.44
C ARG A 14 -13.11 0.88 -8.80
N LEU A 15 -12.70 2.13 -9.03
CA LEU A 15 -13.38 3.30 -8.48
C LEU A 15 -14.70 3.56 -9.21
N ASN A 16 -15.63 4.21 -8.53
CA ASN A 16 -16.89 4.65 -9.09
C ASN A 16 -16.66 5.76 -10.12
N ARG A 17 -16.84 5.42 -11.40
CA ARG A 17 -16.74 6.36 -12.53
C ARG A 17 -17.79 7.46 -12.51
N ASN A 18 -18.94 7.22 -11.88
CA ASN A 18 -20.03 8.18 -11.80
C ASN A 18 -20.00 8.99 -10.51
N PHE A 19 -18.92 8.88 -9.71
CA PHE A 19 -18.81 9.48 -8.37
C PHE A 19 -19.29 10.94 -8.30
N HIS A 20 -18.87 11.79 -9.24
CA HIS A 20 -19.27 13.20 -9.27
C HIS A 20 -20.77 13.39 -9.49
N SER A 21 -21.37 12.63 -10.42
CA SER A 21 -22.81 12.67 -10.68
C SER A 21 -23.59 12.12 -9.49
N ASP A 22 -23.16 10.99 -8.93
CA ASP A 22 -23.80 10.35 -7.77
C ASP A 22 -23.77 11.25 -6.53
N LEU A 23 -22.69 12.02 -6.34
CA LEU A 23 -22.55 12.97 -5.24
C LEU A 23 -23.53 14.16 -5.37
N LEU A 24 -23.84 14.60 -6.59
CA LEU A 24 -24.85 15.64 -6.83
C LEU A 24 -26.26 15.15 -6.50
N ASP A 25 -26.55 13.88 -6.79
CA ASP A 25 -27.85 13.26 -6.51
C ASP A 25 -28.00 12.85 -5.03
N ARG A 26 -26.87 12.63 -4.32
CA ARG A 26 -26.83 12.25 -2.91
C ARG A 26 -25.91 13.18 -2.11
N PRO A 27 -26.39 14.37 -1.70
CA PRO A 27 -25.53 15.39 -1.06
C PRO A 27 -25.07 15.03 0.37
N LEU A 28 -25.59 13.97 0.99
CA LEU A 28 -25.23 13.54 2.34
C LEU A 28 -24.65 12.13 2.31
N VAL A 29 -23.38 12.03 1.94
CA VAL A 29 -22.58 10.80 2.13
C VAL A 29 -21.94 10.89 3.51
N GLY A 30 -22.44 10.07 4.46
CA GLY A 30 -21.81 9.93 5.77
C GLY A 30 -20.46 9.22 5.66
N LYS A 31 -19.67 9.24 6.73
CA LYS A 31 -18.38 8.52 6.77
C LYS A 31 -18.54 7.04 6.42
N GLU A 32 -19.61 6.42 6.91
CA GLU A 32 -19.95 5.01 6.72
C GLU A 32 -20.26 4.67 5.25
N ASP A 33 -20.72 5.64 4.46
CA ASP A 33 -21.12 5.45 3.07
C ASP A 33 -19.98 5.70 2.07
N LEU A 34 -18.83 6.21 2.54
CA LEU A 34 -17.74 6.65 1.65
C LEU A 34 -17.14 5.50 0.83
N PHE A 35 -17.03 4.31 1.41
CA PHE A 35 -16.48 3.16 0.70
C PHE A 35 -17.35 2.82 -0.53
N ASP A 36 -18.66 2.68 -0.32
CA ASP A 36 -19.60 2.36 -1.39
C ASP A 36 -19.76 3.51 -2.40
N ALA A 37 -19.56 4.76 -1.96
CA ALA A 37 -19.53 5.91 -2.86
C ALA A 37 -18.29 5.91 -3.77
N TYR A 38 -17.13 5.48 -3.27
CA TYR A 38 -15.85 5.56 -3.97
C TYR A 38 -15.57 4.38 -4.89
N PHE A 39 -16.09 3.18 -4.59
CA PHE A 39 -15.81 1.97 -5.34
C PHE A 39 -17.06 1.43 -6.04
N ASP A 40 -16.92 0.99 -7.29
CA ASP A 40 -18.02 0.44 -8.08
C ASP A 40 -18.27 -1.01 -7.66
N TYR A 41 -19.23 -1.23 -6.74
CA TYR A 41 -19.51 -2.56 -6.20
C TYR A 41 -19.90 -3.57 -7.29
N ASP A 42 -20.81 -3.19 -8.19
CA ASP A 42 -21.38 -4.10 -9.19
C ASP A 42 -20.34 -4.48 -10.25
N LEU A 43 -19.56 -3.50 -10.74
CA LEU A 43 -18.49 -3.76 -11.69
C LEU A 43 -17.41 -4.65 -11.06
N ASN A 44 -16.99 -4.36 -9.84
CA ASN A 44 -15.95 -5.15 -9.19
C ASN A 44 -16.40 -6.58 -8.95
N ARG A 45 -17.63 -6.78 -8.44
CA ARG A 45 -18.20 -8.12 -8.27
C ARG A 45 -18.27 -8.87 -9.60
N HIS A 46 -18.77 -8.21 -10.65
CA HIS A 46 -18.89 -8.82 -11.97
C HIS A 46 -17.55 -9.28 -12.54
N VAL A 47 -16.52 -8.41 -12.47
CA VAL A 47 -15.18 -8.74 -12.98
C VAL A 47 -14.54 -9.84 -12.15
N PHE A 48 -14.65 -9.79 -10.82
CA PHE A 48 -14.14 -10.82 -9.94
C PHE A 48 -14.80 -12.19 -10.19
N GLU A 49 -16.13 -12.26 -10.29
CA GLU A 49 -16.84 -13.51 -10.58
C GLU A 49 -16.48 -14.08 -11.97
N ARG A 50 -16.24 -13.20 -12.96
CA ARG A 50 -15.74 -13.61 -14.28
C ARG A 50 -14.34 -14.21 -14.18
N ALA A 51 -13.40 -13.50 -13.55
CA ALA A 51 -12.02 -13.94 -13.38
C ALA A 51 -11.94 -15.24 -12.58
N ALA A 52 -12.73 -15.39 -11.51
CA ALA A 52 -12.84 -16.64 -10.76
C ALA A 52 -13.23 -17.84 -11.64
N ARG A 53 -14.28 -17.68 -12.45
CA ARG A 53 -14.78 -18.75 -13.32
C ARG A 53 -13.84 -19.08 -14.47
N LYS A 54 -13.24 -18.06 -15.10
CA LYS A 54 -12.45 -18.22 -16.33
C LYS A 54 -10.97 -18.45 -16.07
N CYS A 55 -10.44 -17.94 -14.97
CA CYS A 55 -9.02 -17.99 -14.65
C CYS A 55 -8.74 -18.84 -13.42
N TYR A 56 -9.14 -18.38 -12.24
CA TYR A 56 -8.60 -18.92 -10.99
C TYR A 56 -8.99 -20.38 -10.73
N PHE A 57 -10.27 -20.73 -10.84
CA PHE A 57 -10.69 -22.12 -10.61
C PHE A 57 -10.09 -23.09 -11.64
N PRO A 58 -10.16 -22.84 -12.96
CA PRO A 58 -9.53 -23.71 -13.94
C PRO A 58 -8.01 -23.88 -13.75
N ALA A 59 -7.30 -22.78 -13.46
CA ALA A 59 -5.86 -22.80 -13.25
C ALA A 59 -5.47 -23.53 -11.95
N ASN A 60 -6.18 -23.27 -10.84
CA ASN A 60 -5.96 -23.98 -9.57
C ASN A 60 -6.20 -25.48 -9.72
N ASN A 61 -7.27 -25.88 -10.44
CA ASN A 61 -7.56 -27.28 -10.71
C ASN A 61 -6.46 -27.94 -11.56
N ALA A 62 -5.96 -27.26 -12.60
CA ALA A 62 -4.88 -27.78 -13.43
C ALA A 62 -3.58 -27.95 -12.62
N ILE A 63 -3.25 -26.98 -11.75
CA ILE A 63 -2.07 -27.05 -10.89
C ILE A 63 -2.19 -28.18 -9.86
N LEU A 64 -3.34 -28.28 -9.19
CA LEU A 64 -3.61 -29.34 -8.23
C LEU A 64 -3.50 -30.73 -8.88
N GLU A 65 -4.08 -30.89 -10.07
CA GLU A 65 -3.98 -32.13 -10.85
C GLU A 65 -2.52 -32.51 -11.14
N GLN A 66 -1.67 -31.55 -11.53
CA GLN A 66 -0.25 -31.82 -11.79
C GLN A 66 0.55 -32.10 -10.51
N ILE A 67 0.22 -31.45 -9.39
CA ILE A 67 0.80 -31.77 -8.09
C ILE A 67 0.47 -33.22 -7.72
N ASP A 68 -0.79 -33.63 -7.88
CA ASP A 68 -1.24 -34.99 -7.58
C ASP A 68 -0.58 -36.04 -8.47
N ARG A 69 -0.44 -35.77 -9.78
CA ARG A 69 0.26 -36.66 -10.71
C ARG A 69 1.73 -36.88 -10.33
N THR A 70 2.38 -35.86 -9.77
CA THR A 70 3.81 -35.89 -9.42
C THR A 70 4.06 -36.24 -7.95
N LYS A 71 3.03 -36.53 -7.14
CA LYS A 71 3.16 -36.73 -5.69
C LYS A 71 4.08 -37.89 -5.28
N HIS A 72 4.21 -38.92 -6.12
CA HIS A 72 5.09 -40.07 -5.90
C HIS A 72 6.41 -39.98 -6.68
N SER A 73 6.62 -38.89 -7.42
CA SER A 73 7.87 -38.62 -8.15
C SER A 73 8.92 -38.03 -7.21
N GLN A 74 10.19 -38.34 -7.47
CA GLN A 74 11.32 -37.63 -6.84
C GLN A 74 11.34 -36.14 -7.23
N LYS A 75 10.82 -35.82 -8.43
CA LYS A 75 10.68 -34.46 -8.94
C LYS A 75 9.20 -34.04 -8.83
N ARG A 76 8.79 -33.59 -7.65
CA ARG A 76 7.43 -33.07 -7.40
C ARG A 76 7.24 -31.73 -8.12
N PHE A 77 6.05 -31.50 -8.68
CA PHE A 77 5.67 -30.18 -9.19
C PHE A 77 5.42 -29.22 -8.03
N ARG A 78 5.92 -27.99 -8.16
CA ARG A 78 5.89 -26.95 -7.13
C ARG A 78 5.69 -25.58 -7.78
N VAL A 79 4.97 -24.70 -7.09
CA VAL A 79 4.68 -23.33 -7.53
C VAL A 79 4.68 -22.38 -6.35
N ALA A 80 4.69 -21.07 -6.62
CA ALA A 80 4.48 -20.04 -5.61
C ALA A 80 3.45 -18.99 -6.05
N TYR A 81 2.82 -18.35 -5.08
CA TYR A 81 1.81 -17.30 -5.31
C TYR A 81 2.08 -16.06 -4.46
N GLY A 82 2.03 -14.87 -5.08
CA GLY A 82 1.68 -13.62 -4.40
C GLY A 82 0.17 -13.46 -4.44
N LEU A 83 -0.49 -13.35 -3.27
CA LEU A 83 -1.93 -13.04 -3.22
C LEU A 83 -2.09 -11.71 -2.50
N SER A 84 -2.55 -10.68 -3.19
CA SER A 84 -2.81 -9.40 -2.54
C SER A 84 -3.88 -9.50 -1.45
N GLY A 85 -3.73 -8.69 -0.40
CA GLY A 85 -4.74 -8.63 0.67
C GLY A 85 -6.10 -8.23 0.14
N VAL A 86 -6.13 -7.28 -0.80
CA VAL A 86 -7.36 -6.85 -1.50
C VAL A 86 -8.01 -7.98 -2.30
N PHE A 87 -7.23 -8.88 -2.91
CA PHE A 87 -7.77 -10.07 -3.57
C PHE A 87 -8.40 -11.05 -2.57
N VAL A 88 -7.73 -11.30 -1.43
CA VAL A 88 -8.26 -12.17 -0.38
C VAL A 88 -9.56 -11.60 0.19
N GLU A 89 -9.64 -10.29 0.45
CA GLU A 89 -10.87 -9.63 0.89
C GLU A 89 -12.02 -9.80 -0.11
N GLN A 90 -11.74 -9.73 -1.41
CA GLN A 90 -12.74 -9.97 -2.46
C GLN A 90 -13.19 -11.44 -2.49
N CYS A 91 -12.27 -12.39 -2.29
CA CYS A 91 -12.65 -13.79 -2.13
C CYS A 91 -13.61 -13.98 -0.96
N GLU A 92 -13.28 -13.43 0.21
CA GLU A 92 -14.15 -13.52 1.40
C GLU A 92 -15.52 -12.86 1.17
N ARG A 93 -15.55 -11.75 0.43
CA ARG A 93 -16.78 -11.00 0.17
C ARG A 93 -17.69 -11.67 -0.86
N TRP A 94 -17.14 -12.20 -1.95
CA TRP A 94 -17.94 -12.64 -3.11
C TRP A 94 -17.85 -14.13 -3.42
N ASN A 95 -16.73 -14.79 -3.11
CA ASN A 95 -16.59 -16.23 -3.38
C ASN A 95 -15.58 -16.91 -2.43
N PRO A 96 -16.00 -17.26 -1.19
CA PRO A 96 -15.11 -17.90 -0.22
C PRO A 96 -14.54 -19.24 -0.70
N GLY A 97 -15.28 -19.96 -1.56
CA GLY A 97 -14.83 -21.22 -2.14
C GLY A 97 -13.59 -21.07 -3.04
N LEU A 98 -13.34 -19.88 -3.58
CA LEU A 98 -12.10 -19.61 -4.31
C LEU A 98 -10.90 -19.59 -3.35
N LEU A 99 -11.02 -18.94 -2.20
CA LEU A 99 -9.97 -18.93 -1.18
C LEU A 99 -9.71 -20.36 -0.65
N ASP A 100 -10.76 -21.17 -0.50
CA ASP A 100 -10.63 -22.58 -0.13
C ASP A 100 -9.85 -23.40 -1.16
N SER A 101 -9.95 -23.08 -2.46
CA SER A 101 -9.13 -23.74 -3.48
C SER A 101 -7.63 -23.41 -3.36
N PHE A 102 -7.28 -22.20 -2.90
CA PHE A 102 -5.89 -21.86 -2.57
C PHE A 102 -5.41 -22.54 -1.28
N ARG A 103 -6.29 -22.69 -0.27
CA ARG A 103 -5.99 -23.51 0.92
C ARG A 103 -5.71 -24.96 0.54
N GLN A 104 -6.53 -25.54 -0.34
CA GLN A 104 -6.31 -26.90 -0.83
C GLN A 104 -4.95 -27.05 -1.52
N LEU A 105 -4.54 -26.06 -2.32
CA LEU A 105 -3.21 -26.03 -2.92
C LEU A 105 -2.10 -25.94 -1.85
N ALA A 106 -2.30 -25.14 -0.80
CA ALA A 106 -1.38 -25.04 0.34
C ALA A 106 -1.18 -26.40 1.04
N ASP A 107 -2.28 -27.12 1.31
CA ASP A 107 -2.30 -28.38 2.05
C ASP A 107 -1.49 -29.50 1.35
N THR A 108 -1.22 -29.37 0.05
CA THR A 108 -0.37 -30.32 -0.69
C THR A 108 1.11 -30.30 -0.24
N GLY A 109 1.55 -29.21 0.40
CA GLY A 109 2.95 -28.94 0.70
C GLY A 109 3.84 -28.68 -0.52
N CYS A 110 3.23 -28.46 -1.70
CA CYS A 110 3.91 -28.12 -2.95
C CYS A 110 3.83 -26.64 -3.30
N VAL A 111 3.12 -25.83 -2.51
CA VAL A 111 2.86 -24.42 -2.79
C VAL A 111 3.45 -23.53 -1.70
N GLU A 112 4.11 -22.44 -2.12
CA GLU A 112 4.63 -21.38 -1.25
C GLU A 112 3.86 -20.08 -1.49
N PHE A 113 3.47 -19.36 -0.42
CA PHE A 113 2.89 -18.02 -0.54
C PHE A 113 3.94 -16.95 -0.22
N LEU A 114 3.95 -15.89 -1.02
CA LEU A 114 4.87 -14.77 -0.90
C LEU A 114 4.22 -13.64 -0.09
N ALA A 115 5.06 -12.82 0.52
CA ALA A 115 4.62 -11.56 1.11
C ALA A 115 4.65 -10.45 0.05
N GLU A 116 3.70 -9.55 0.13
CA GLU A 116 3.59 -8.35 -0.69
C GLU A 116 2.94 -7.23 0.15
N THR A 117 2.76 -6.05 -0.42
CA THR A 117 1.98 -5.03 0.30
C THR A 117 0.51 -5.46 0.33
N TYR A 118 -0.16 -5.32 1.48
CA TYR A 118 -1.55 -5.74 1.63
C TYR A 118 -2.48 -5.16 0.55
N TYR A 119 -2.27 -3.88 0.20
CA TYR A 119 -3.14 -3.16 -0.73
C TYR A 119 -2.58 -3.08 -2.16
N HIS A 120 -1.56 -3.89 -2.50
CA HIS A 120 -0.86 -3.80 -3.79
C HIS A 120 -0.49 -2.34 -4.11
N SER A 121 0.07 -1.66 -3.12
CA SER A 121 0.33 -0.22 -3.13
C SER A 121 1.78 0.11 -3.45
N LEU A 122 2.01 1.37 -3.82
CA LEU A 122 3.36 1.91 -4.02
C LEU A 122 4.01 2.42 -2.71
N ALA A 123 3.54 1.95 -1.53
CA ALA A 123 4.02 2.43 -0.23
C ALA A 123 5.54 2.27 -0.03
N SER A 124 6.18 1.31 -0.73
CA SER A 124 7.63 1.11 -0.72
C SER A 124 8.45 2.31 -1.24
N LEU A 125 7.80 3.22 -1.99
CA LEU A 125 8.36 4.45 -2.57
C LEU A 125 8.10 5.72 -1.75
N TYR A 126 7.46 5.63 -0.58
CA TYR A 126 6.94 6.79 0.15
C TYR A 126 8.01 7.63 0.87
N ASP A 127 8.07 7.58 2.19
CA ASP A 127 9.01 8.28 3.05
C ASP A 127 10.32 7.46 3.19
N ALA A 128 11.37 8.07 3.72
CA ALA A 128 12.66 7.40 3.85
C ALA A 128 12.58 6.23 4.86
N GLU A 129 11.76 6.40 5.89
CA GLU A 129 11.51 5.45 6.96
C GLU A 129 10.53 4.33 6.57
N ARG A 130 9.78 4.51 5.47
CA ARG A 130 8.90 3.49 4.88
C ARG A 130 7.89 2.92 5.87
N HIS A 131 7.35 3.78 6.74
CA HIS A 131 6.46 3.34 7.82
C HIS A 131 5.22 2.62 7.30
N GLU A 132 4.53 3.18 6.31
CA GLU A 132 3.34 2.57 5.73
C GLU A 132 3.66 1.24 5.01
N PHE A 133 4.80 1.15 4.33
CA PHE A 133 5.24 -0.09 3.68
C PHE A 133 5.44 -1.21 4.70
N VAL A 134 6.11 -0.91 5.82
CA VAL A 134 6.30 -1.86 6.93
C VAL A 134 4.97 -2.30 7.53
N GLU A 135 4.05 -1.35 7.79
CA GLU A 135 2.72 -1.67 8.30
C GLU A 135 1.96 -2.60 7.35
N GLN A 136 1.96 -2.32 6.03
CA GLN A 136 1.28 -3.17 5.05
C GLN A 136 1.91 -4.56 4.90
N LEU A 137 3.23 -4.69 4.98
CA LEU A 137 3.90 -6.00 4.98
C LEU A 137 3.53 -6.83 6.21
N ASN A 138 3.39 -6.20 7.38
CA ASN A 138 3.00 -6.90 8.61
C ASN A 138 1.53 -7.33 8.55
N LEU A 139 0.62 -6.45 8.10
CA LEU A 139 -0.79 -6.80 7.89
C LEU A 139 -0.94 -7.97 6.92
N HIS A 140 -0.18 -7.96 5.83
CA HIS A 140 -0.22 -9.03 4.84
C HIS A 140 0.31 -10.35 5.40
N ARG A 141 1.43 -10.32 6.15
CA ARG A 141 1.97 -11.49 6.84
C ARG A 141 0.95 -12.11 7.81
N GLU A 142 0.24 -11.27 8.57
CA GLU A 142 -0.82 -11.70 9.49
C GLU A 142 -1.98 -12.34 8.72
N LEU A 143 -2.45 -11.69 7.64
CA LEU A 143 -3.51 -12.23 6.79
C LEU A 143 -3.17 -13.61 6.23
N MET A 144 -1.96 -13.77 5.68
CA MET A 144 -1.50 -15.05 5.12
C MET A 144 -1.48 -16.15 6.18
N LYS A 145 -1.03 -15.83 7.39
CA LYS A 145 -0.99 -16.76 8.52
C LYS A 145 -2.39 -17.16 8.95
N GLU A 146 -3.30 -16.20 9.09
CA GLU A 146 -4.66 -16.46 9.55
C GLU A 146 -5.52 -17.18 8.51
N ARG A 147 -5.37 -16.83 7.22
CA ARG A 147 -6.25 -17.34 6.16
C ARG A 147 -5.71 -18.56 5.44
N LEU A 148 -4.39 -18.72 5.35
CA LEU A 148 -3.76 -19.84 4.61
C LEU A 148 -2.87 -20.71 5.50
N GLY A 149 -2.71 -20.37 6.79
CA GLY A 149 -1.83 -21.13 7.69
C GLY A 149 -0.35 -21.02 7.31
N TYR A 150 0.02 -20.04 6.49
CA TYR A 150 1.38 -19.87 5.96
C TYR A 150 1.98 -18.54 6.40
N GLU A 151 3.24 -18.56 6.85
CA GLU A 151 3.99 -17.35 7.20
C GLU A 151 5.05 -17.09 6.11
N PRO A 152 4.87 -16.06 5.26
CA PRO A 152 5.76 -15.81 4.13
C PRO A 152 7.20 -15.51 4.51
N LYS A 153 8.14 -16.04 3.73
CA LYS A 153 9.59 -15.86 3.91
C LYS A 153 10.25 -15.03 2.82
N VAL A 154 9.59 -14.95 1.67
CA VAL A 154 10.08 -14.26 0.47
C VAL A 154 9.07 -13.18 0.11
N VAL A 155 9.57 -12.00 -0.28
CA VAL A 155 8.74 -10.85 -0.66
C VAL A 155 8.75 -10.67 -2.17
N ALA A 156 7.57 -10.66 -2.79
CA ALA A 156 7.34 -10.05 -4.09
C ALA A 156 6.70 -8.69 -3.81
N ASN A 157 7.50 -7.63 -3.78
CA ASN A 157 6.94 -6.30 -3.56
C ASN A 157 6.05 -5.94 -4.76
N THR A 158 5.03 -5.11 -4.53
CA THR A 158 4.13 -4.58 -5.55
C THR A 158 4.90 -4.29 -6.84
N GLU A 159 4.48 -4.90 -7.93
CA GLU A 159 5.04 -4.69 -9.27
C GLU A 159 6.54 -5.01 -9.39
N CYS A 160 7.03 -5.94 -8.56
CA CYS A 160 8.45 -6.27 -8.46
C CYS A 160 9.34 -5.04 -8.21
N ILE A 161 8.82 -4.01 -7.52
CA ILE A 161 9.57 -2.78 -7.27
C ILE A 161 10.75 -3.04 -6.33
N TYR A 162 11.94 -2.65 -6.77
CA TYR A 162 13.17 -2.90 -6.02
C TYR A 162 14.19 -1.76 -6.11
N ASN A 163 14.79 -1.49 -4.96
CA ASN A 163 16.06 -0.80 -4.82
C ASN A 163 16.74 -1.26 -3.50
N ASN A 164 18.00 -0.90 -3.30
CA ASN A 164 18.78 -1.31 -2.14
C ASN A 164 18.16 -0.87 -0.80
N ALA A 165 17.43 0.26 -0.77
CA ALA A 165 16.81 0.76 0.46
C ALA A 165 15.55 -0.03 0.84
N ILE A 166 14.75 -0.44 -0.16
CA ILE A 166 13.63 -1.37 0.01
C ILE A 166 14.17 -2.72 0.50
N ALA A 167 15.23 -3.24 -0.12
CA ALA A 167 15.86 -4.49 0.30
C ALA A 167 16.30 -4.46 1.78
N ARG A 168 16.97 -3.40 2.23
CA ARG A 168 17.33 -3.24 3.66
C ARG A 168 16.11 -3.23 4.58
N THR A 169 15.01 -2.62 4.16
CA THR A 169 13.78 -2.59 4.93
C THR A 169 13.17 -3.98 5.05
N VAL A 170 13.12 -4.72 3.95
CA VAL A 170 12.64 -6.11 3.90
C VAL A 170 13.51 -7.05 4.75
N GLU A 171 14.84 -6.90 4.68
CA GLU A 171 15.77 -7.64 5.55
C GLU A 171 15.54 -7.37 7.03
N ALA A 172 15.34 -6.10 7.41
CA ALA A 172 15.09 -5.71 8.79
C ALA A 172 13.79 -6.31 9.37
N LEU A 173 12.83 -6.68 8.51
CA LEU A 173 11.60 -7.38 8.89
C LEU A 173 11.76 -8.90 9.00
N GLY A 174 12.97 -9.43 8.76
CA GLY A 174 13.30 -10.85 8.91
C GLY A 174 12.99 -11.73 7.69
N TYR A 175 12.65 -11.13 6.55
CA TYR A 175 12.46 -11.87 5.30
C TYR A 175 13.81 -12.37 4.75
N GLN A 176 13.78 -13.49 4.02
CA GLN A 176 14.98 -14.19 3.55
C GLN A 176 15.40 -13.77 2.14
N ALA A 177 14.42 -13.37 1.30
CA ALA A 177 14.70 -12.90 -0.05
C ALA A 177 13.63 -11.96 -0.58
N MET A 178 13.98 -11.30 -1.69
CA MET A 178 13.04 -10.62 -2.58
C MET A 178 13.08 -11.21 -3.99
N ILE A 179 11.93 -11.17 -4.66
CA ILE A 179 11.83 -11.36 -6.10
C ILE A 179 11.71 -9.99 -6.77
N THR A 180 12.44 -9.78 -7.86
CA THR A 180 12.41 -8.53 -8.64
C THR A 180 12.74 -8.78 -10.10
N GLU A 181 12.60 -7.75 -10.95
CA GLU A 181 12.88 -7.84 -12.38
C GLU A 181 14.36 -8.02 -12.72
N GLY A 182 14.66 -8.90 -13.68
CA GLY A 182 16.00 -9.18 -14.19
C GLY A 182 16.37 -8.32 -15.41
N VAL A 183 16.48 -7.00 -15.23
CA VAL A 183 16.84 -6.07 -16.31
C VAL A 183 18.33 -6.07 -16.64
N GLU A 184 18.72 -5.85 -17.89
CA GLU A 184 20.12 -5.89 -18.34
C GLU A 184 21.00 -4.88 -17.59
N ARG A 185 20.46 -3.68 -17.31
CA ARG A 185 21.20 -2.57 -16.70
C ARG A 185 21.65 -2.82 -15.26
N ILE A 186 21.12 -3.83 -14.57
CA ILE A 186 21.55 -4.22 -13.21
C ILE A 186 22.37 -5.52 -13.21
N LEU A 187 22.38 -6.22 -14.35
CA LEU A 187 22.96 -7.55 -14.48
C LEU A 187 24.43 -7.52 -14.91
N ASP A 188 24.92 -6.45 -15.53
CA ASP A 188 26.33 -6.34 -15.96
C ASP A 188 26.80 -7.56 -16.78
N CYS A 189 26.04 -7.95 -17.80
CA CYS A 189 26.25 -9.15 -18.62
C CYS A 189 26.12 -10.50 -17.88
N ARG A 190 25.66 -10.51 -16.63
CA ARG A 190 25.28 -11.73 -15.91
C ARG A 190 23.87 -12.16 -16.30
N SER A 191 23.51 -13.41 -16.00
CA SER A 191 22.17 -13.94 -16.26
C SER A 191 21.26 -13.74 -15.04
N PRO A 192 19.95 -13.48 -15.23
CA PRO A 192 18.98 -13.46 -14.14
C PRO A 192 18.74 -14.86 -13.52
N ASN A 193 19.24 -15.93 -14.15
CA ASN A 193 18.96 -17.32 -13.76
C ASN A 193 19.85 -17.83 -12.60
N TYR A 194 20.32 -16.94 -11.74
CA TYR A 194 21.18 -17.24 -10.61
C TYR A 194 20.68 -16.53 -9.36
N VAL A 195 21.01 -17.08 -8.20
CA VAL A 195 20.72 -16.40 -6.94
C VAL A 195 21.72 -15.26 -6.73
N PHE A 196 21.22 -14.09 -6.37
CA PHE A 196 22.05 -12.95 -5.98
C PHE A 196 21.78 -12.57 -4.52
N LYS A 197 22.50 -11.57 -4.02
CA LYS A 197 22.17 -10.88 -2.77
C LYS A 197 22.13 -9.38 -2.99
N ALA A 198 21.36 -8.67 -2.18
CA ALA A 198 21.28 -7.22 -2.25
C ALA A 198 22.61 -6.58 -1.80
N ARG A 199 22.97 -5.45 -2.42
CA ARG A 199 24.18 -4.70 -2.08
C ARG A 199 24.18 -4.31 -0.59
N ASN A 200 25.27 -4.61 0.11
CA ASN A 200 25.44 -4.33 1.55
C ASN A 200 24.35 -4.96 2.44
N SER A 201 23.82 -6.12 2.05
CA SER A 201 22.76 -6.85 2.75
C SER A 201 23.00 -8.36 2.61
N ASN A 202 22.44 -9.15 3.53
CA ASN A 202 22.41 -10.62 3.42
C ASN A 202 21.13 -11.13 2.77
N LEU A 203 20.18 -10.24 2.48
CA LEU A 203 18.95 -10.57 1.77
C LEU A 203 19.28 -11.13 0.38
N LYS A 204 18.78 -12.33 0.09
CA LYS A 204 18.93 -12.92 -1.23
C LYS A 204 17.97 -12.26 -2.23
N VAL A 205 18.34 -12.28 -3.51
CA VAL A 205 17.53 -11.68 -4.59
C VAL A 205 17.39 -12.72 -5.69
N LEU A 206 16.15 -13.01 -6.06
CA LEU A 206 15.77 -13.81 -7.21
C LEU A 206 15.30 -12.87 -8.32
N LEU A 207 15.87 -13.02 -9.51
CA LEU A 207 15.55 -12.16 -10.65
C LEU A 207 14.61 -12.91 -11.59
N ARG A 208 13.49 -12.27 -11.94
CA ARG A 208 12.58 -12.71 -12.99
C ARG A 208 13.34 -12.79 -14.32
N ASN A 209 13.15 -13.88 -15.04
CA ASN A 209 13.58 -13.96 -16.43
C ASN A 209 12.47 -13.37 -17.30
N TYR A 210 12.55 -12.06 -17.59
CA TYR A 210 11.45 -11.37 -18.26
C TYR A 210 11.16 -11.93 -19.64
N CYS A 211 12.18 -12.30 -20.44
CA CYS A 211 11.96 -12.86 -21.78
C CYS A 211 11.07 -14.11 -21.74
N LEU A 212 11.48 -15.10 -20.94
CA LEU A 212 10.74 -16.37 -20.83
C LEU A 212 9.37 -16.20 -20.15
N SER A 213 9.24 -15.22 -19.25
CA SER A 213 7.96 -14.92 -18.60
C SER A 213 6.99 -14.23 -19.58
N ASP A 214 7.47 -13.21 -20.31
CA ASP A 214 6.69 -12.43 -21.29
C ASP A 214 6.24 -13.28 -22.48
N ASP A 215 6.98 -14.32 -22.84
CA ASP A 215 6.59 -15.27 -23.89
C ASP A 215 5.26 -15.96 -23.57
N ILE A 216 5.01 -16.28 -22.29
CA ILE A 216 3.71 -16.79 -21.83
C ILE A 216 2.74 -15.63 -21.57
N GLY A 217 3.16 -14.62 -20.81
CA GLY A 217 2.28 -13.54 -20.35
C GLY A 217 1.68 -12.71 -21.49
N PHE A 218 2.48 -12.37 -22.49
CA PHE A 218 2.09 -11.45 -23.56
C PHE A 218 2.07 -12.09 -24.96
N ARG A 219 3.00 -13.00 -25.27
CA ARG A 219 3.18 -13.51 -26.65
C ARG A 219 2.42 -14.79 -26.97
N PHE A 220 1.80 -15.46 -26.00
CA PHE A 220 1.17 -16.77 -26.18
C PHE A 220 0.16 -16.83 -27.35
N THR A 221 -0.68 -15.81 -27.52
CA THR A 221 -1.66 -15.70 -28.61
C THR A 221 -1.18 -14.85 -29.80
N SER A 222 0.05 -14.37 -29.78
CA SER A 222 0.60 -13.47 -30.82
C SER A 222 0.98 -14.22 -32.08
N ARG A 223 0.04 -14.39 -33.01
CA ARG A 223 0.25 -15.14 -34.28
C ARG A 223 1.31 -14.54 -35.21
N TRP A 224 1.73 -13.31 -34.98
CA TRP A 224 2.78 -12.62 -35.72
C TRP A 224 4.19 -12.90 -35.17
N TRP A 225 4.30 -13.47 -33.97
CA TRP A 225 5.58 -13.83 -33.35
C TRP A 225 6.13 -15.12 -33.96
N GLU A 226 7.42 -15.14 -34.31
CA GLU A 226 8.06 -16.24 -35.04
C GLU A 226 7.98 -17.59 -34.32
N GLU A 227 7.91 -17.58 -32.98
CA GLU A 227 7.80 -18.81 -32.19
C GLU A 227 6.35 -19.28 -31.98
N TRP A 228 5.35 -18.58 -32.52
CA TRP A 228 3.96 -19.01 -32.44
C TRP A 228 3.71 -20.23 -33.36
N PRO A 229 2.96 -21.25 -32.93
CA PRO A 229 2.35 -21.40 -31.61
C PRO A 229 3.36 -21.82 -30.52
N LEU A 230 3.16 -21.28 -29.32
CA LEU A 230 3.91 -21.68 -28.13
C LEU A 230 3.27 -22.92 -27.50
N THR A 231 3.95 -24.06 -27.55
CA THR A 231 3.49 -25.33 -26.96
C THR A 231 4.28 -25.65 -25.69
N ALA A 232 3.68 -26.43 -24.78
CA ALA A 232 4.35 -26.87 -23.54
C ALA A 232 5.69 -27.58 -23.81
N ALA A 233 5.76 -28.44 -24.83
CA ALA A 233 6.97 -29.15 -25.21
C ALA A 233 8.06 -28.21 -25.77
N LYS A 234 7.66 -27.21 -26.59
CA LYS A 234 8.57 -26.20 -27.12
C LYS A 234 9.15 -25.35 -25.99
N TYR A 235 8.30 -24.85 -25.10
CA TYR A 235 8.76 -24.04 -23.98
C TYR A 235 9.62 -24.84 -23.00
N ALA A 236 9.28 -26.10 -22.72
CA ALA A 236 10.08 -26.99 -21.88
C ALA A 236 11.50 -27.22 -22.45
N SER A 237 11.64 -27.34 -23.77
CA SER A 237 12.97 -27.50 -24.39
C SER A 237 13.82 -26.24 -24.26
N TRP A 238 13.21 -25.05 -24.37
CA TRP A 238 13.90 -23.77 -24.13
C TRP A 238 14.39 -23.65 -22.69
N LEU A 239 13.53 -23.98 -21.71
CA LEU A 239 13.92 -24.00 -20.31
C LEU A 239 15.08 -24.96 -20.08
N ALA A 240 14.97 -26.20 -20.57
CA ALA A 240 16.00 -27.21 -20.40
C ALA A 240 17.36 -26.85 -21.03
N ALA A 241 17.35 -26.08 -22.12
CA ALA A 241 18.56 -25.59 -22.80
C ALA A 241 19.13 -24.31 -22.18
N THR A 242 18.36 -23.59 -21.36
CA THR A 242 18.78 -22.31 -20.78
C THR A 242 19.74 -22.54 -19.61
N PRO A 243 20.93 -21.92 -19.58
CA PRO A 243 21.87 -22.09 -18.48
C PRO A 243 21.46 -21.30 -17.23
N GLY A 244 21.75 -21.87 -16.05
CA GLY A 244 21.50 -21.21 -14.77
C GLY A 244 21.42 -22.18 -13.59
N GLN A 245 21.36 -21.61 -12.38
CA GLN A 245 21.00 -22.32 -11.16
C GLN A 245 19.48 -22.49 -11.06
N VAL A 246 18.75 -21.39 -11.28
CA VAL A 246 17.30 -21.28 -11.13
C VAL A 246 16.72 -20.33 -12.16
N ILE A 247 15.71 -20.75 -12.92
CA ILE A 247 14.96 -19.86 -13.80
C ILE A 247 13.67 -19.44 -13.09
N ASN A 248 13.52 -18.14 -12.81
CA ASN A 248 12.31 -17.60 -12.19
C ASN A 248 11.34 -17.12 -13.28
N ILE A 249 10.25 -17.88 -13.46
CA ILE A 249 9.13 -17.51 -14.33
C ILE A 249 8.07 -16.87 -13.44
N PHE A 250 7.85 -15.57 -13.63
CA PHE A 250 6.94 -14.77 -12.81
C PHE A 250 5.88 -14.13 -13.71
N LEU A 251 4.62 -14.46 -13.47
CA LEU A 251 3.48 -14.14 -14.35
C LEU A 251 2.32 -13.56 -13.55
N ASP A 252 1.55 -12.64 -14.14
CA ASP A 252 0.18 -12.40 -13.69
C ASP A 252 -0.61 -13.70 -13.82
N TYR A 253 -1.34 -14.10 -12.78
CA TYR A 253 -2.10 -15.34 -12.81
C TYR A 253 -3.28 -15.26 -13.78
N GLU A 254 -3.80 -14.05 -13.96
CA GLU A 254 -4.79 -13.64 -14.97
C GLU A 254 -4.36 -13.98 -16.40
N THR A 255 -3.08 -14.26 -16.64
CA THR A 255 -2.57 -14.87 -17.89
C THR A 255 -3.41 -16.08 -18.31
N PHE A 256 -3.80 -16.92 -17.35
CA PHE A 256 -4.50 -18.18 -17.59
C PHE A 256 -6.02 -17.99 -17.56
N GLY A 257 -6.59 -17.17 -18.45
CA GLY A 257 -8.05 -17.08 -18.65
C GLY A 257 -8.63 -15.68 -18.78
N GLU A 258 -7.90 -14.64 -18.38
CA GLU A 258 -8.31 -13.23 -18.54
C GLU A 258 -7.46 -12.51 -19.59
N HIS A 259 -6.12 -12.66 -19.58
CA HIS A 259 -5.26 -12.08 -20.64
C HIS A 259 -5.32 -12.93 -21.91
N HIS A 260 -5.24 -14.25 -21.75
CA HIS A 260 -5.50 -15.20 -22.83
C HIS A 260 -6.78 -15.95 -22.50
N TRP A 261 -7.80 -15.80 -23.35
CA TRP A 261 -9.08 -16.48 -23.16
C TRP A 261 -8.92 -18.01 -23.19
N PRO A 262 -9.77 -18.78 -22.50
CA PRO A 262 -9.67 -20.25 -22.45
C PRO A 262 -9.59 -20.93 -23.82
N GLU A 263 -10.28 -20.37 -24.82
CA GLU A 263 -10.31 -20.88 -26.20
C GLU A 263 -8.95 -20.81 -26.91
N SER A 264 -7.98 -20.04 -26.38
CA SER A 264 -6.59 -20.02 -26.86
C SER A 264 -5.82 -21.31 -26.56
N GLY A 265 -6.31 -22.14 -25.64
CA GLY A 265 -5.60 -23.32 -25.14
C GLY A 265 -4.63 -23.04 -24.00
N ILE A 266 -4.63 -21.84 -23.41
CA ILE A 266 -3.71 -21.46 -22.32
C ILE A 266 -3.81 -22.37 -21.09
N HIS A 267 -5.01 -22.87 -20.75
CA HIS A 267 -5.19 -23.83 -19.65
C HIS A 267 -4.60 -25.20 -19.99
N GLU A 268 -4.73 -25.66 -21.23
CA GLU A 268 -4.07 -26.90 -21.67
C GLU A 268 -2.56 -26.75 -21.64
N PHE A 269 -2.04 -25.60 -22.09
CA PHE A 269 -0.62 -25.29 -21.97
C PHE A 269 -0.15 -25.42 -20.51
N LEU A 270 -0.84 -24.79 -19.56
CA LEU A 270 -0.53 -24.90 -18.13
C LEU A 270 -0.60 -26.35 -17.63
N ARG A 271 -1.61 -27.11 -18.05
CA ARG A 271 -1.79 -28.51 -17.63
C ARG A 271 -0.67 -29.42 -18.14
N TRP A 272 -0.19 -29.22 -19.36
CA TRP A 272 0.87 -30.06 -19.94
C TRP A 272 2.28 -29.62 -19.54
N LEU A 273 2.48 -28.34 -19.23
CA LEU A 273 3.79 -27.73 -18.98
C LEU A 273 4.63 -28.48 -17.92
N PRO A 274 4.11 -28.84 -16.72
CA PRO A 274 4.90 -29.55 -15.73
C PRO A 274 5.38 -30.92 -16.22
N SER A 275 4.51 -31.67 -16.90
CA SER A 275 4.85 -32.98 -17.43
C SER A 275 5.92 -32.90 -18.53
N GLU A 276 5.87 -31.88 -19.39
CA GLU A 276 6.88 -31.66 -20.44
C GLU A 276 8.23 -31.24 -19.88
N ILE A 277 8.26 -30.36 -18.87
CA ILE A 277 9.51 -29.95 -18.19
C ILE A 277 10.17 -31.14 -17.49
N LEU A 278 9.39 -31.97 -16.80
CA LEU A 278 9.94 -33.06 -16.00
C LEU A 278 10.50 -34.23 -16.81
N LYS A 279 10.27 -34.28 -18.13
CA LYS A 279 10.95 -35.21 -19.05
C LYS A 279 12.46 -35.02 -19.08
N TRP A 280 12.94 -33.80 -18.78
CA TRP A 280 14.37 -33.50 -18.74
C TRP A 280 14.95 -33.86 -17.39
N GLU A 281 15.91 -34.79 -17.36
CA GLU A 281 16.45 -35.36 -16.12
C GLU A 281 17.13 -34.31 -15.23
N HIS A 282 17.82 -33.34 -15.84
CA HIS A 282 18.57 -32.29 -15.15
C HIS A 282 17.72 -31.10 -14.68
N VAL A 283 16.41 -31.13 -14.92
CA VAL A 283 15.46 -30.06 -14.58
C VAL A 283 14.45 -30.53 -13.54
N GLN A 284 14.17 -29.68 -12.56
CA GLN A 284 13.17 -29.91 -11.51
C GLN A 284 12.48 -28.60 -11.11
N PHE A 285 11.31 -28.70 -10.50
CA PHE A 285 10.63 -27.55 -9.91
C PHE A 285 11.13 -27.26 -8.49
N CYS A 286 11.05 -25.99 -8.10
CA CYS A 286 11.29 -25.54 -6.74
C CYS A 286 10.32 -24.43 -6.37
N THR A 287 10.11 -24.22 -5.07
CA THR A 287 9.60 -22.94 -4.58
C THR A 287 10.74 -21.92 -4.43
N PRO A 288 10.46 -20.61 -4.30
CA PRO A 288 11.48 -19.61 -4.00
C PRO A 288 12.35 -19.99 -2.80
N SER A 289 11.76 -20.35 -1.66
CA SER A 289 12.50 -20.75 -0.46
C SER A 289 13.41 -21.97 -0.70
N GLU A 290 12.97 -22.95 -1.49
CA GLU A 290 13.81 -24.10 -1.86
C GLU A 290 15.00 -23.70 -2.73
N ALA A 291 14.81 -22.78 -3.69
CA ALA A 291 15.90 -22.25 -4.51
C ALA A 291 16.97 -21.57 -3.63
N LEU A 292 16.54 -20.81 -2.62
CA LEU A 292 17.44 -20.17 -1.66
C LEU A 292 18.23 -21.18 -0.81
N LEU A 293 17.67 -22.35 -0.50
CA LEU A 293 18.36 -23.39 0.26
C LEU A 293 19.37 -24.15 -0.61
N ARG A 294 19.04 -24.40 -1.87
CA ARG A 294 19.88 -25.17 -2.80
C ARG A 294 21.07 -24.38 -3.35
N HIS A 295 20.92 -23.05 -3.48
CA HIS A 295 21.91 -22.22 -4.16
C HIS A 295 22.46 -21.10 -3.28
N ASN A 296 23.78 -20.91 -3.39
CA ASN A 296 24.47 -19.77 -2.80
C ASN A 296 24.47 -18.59 -3.79
N PRO A 297 24.35 -17.35 -3.30
CA PRO A 297 24.46 -16.17 -4.14
C PRO A 297 25.77 -16.13 -4.92
N ILE A 298 25.71 -15.86 -6.22
CA ILE A 298 26.91 -15.75 -7.08
C ILE A 298 27.50 -14.34 -7.11
N GLY A 299 26.79 -13.36 -6.57
CA GLY A 299 27.20 -11.96 -6.58
C GLY A 299 26.16 -11.03 -5.98
N GLU A 300 26.43 -9.72 -6.09
CA GLU A 300 25.56 -8.66 -5.59
C GLU A 300 24.79 -7.99 -6.74
N ILE A 301 23.58 -7.55 -6.43
CA ILE A 301 22.80 -6.64 -7.27
C ILE A 301 22.74 -5.29 -6.57
N ASP A 302 23.17 -4.24 -7.27
CA ASP A 302 23.25 -2.88 -6.76
C ASP A 302 22.27 -1.98 -7.53
N VAL A 303 21.19 -1.58 -6.86
CA VAL A 303 20.17 -0.68 -7.41
C VAL A 303 19.97 0.50 -6.49
N PRO A 304 20.63 1.64 -6.76
CA PRO A 304 20.35 2.90 -6.07
C PRO A 304 18.88 3.33 -6.18
N GLU A 305 18.40 4.15 -5.23
CA GLU A 305 16.99 4.59 -5.19
C GLU A 305 16.56 5.37 -6.44
N PHE A 306 17.46 6.15 -7.05
CA PHE A 306 17.16 6.90 -8.28
C PHE A 306 17.04 6.02 -9.53
N SER A 307 17.48 4.76 -9.46
CA SER A 307 17.40 3.78 -10.55
C SER A 307 16.51 2.60 -10.18
N THR A 308 15.52 2.84 -9.31
CA THR A 308 14.53 1.84 -8.89
C THR A 308 13.93 1.14 -10.10
N ILE A 309 13.87 -0.19 -10.03
CA ILE A 309 13.37 -1.05 -11.09
C ILE A 309 11.98 -1.59 -10.75
N SER A 310 11.26 -2.03 -11.77
CA SER A 310 9.98 -2.74 -11.69
C SER A 310 9.86 -3.67 -12.90
N TRP A 311 8.93 -4.63 -12.86
CA TRP A 311 8.61 -5.47 -14.02
C TRP A 311 7.69 -4.80 -15.04
N ALA A 312 7.15 -3.61 -14.75
CA ALA A 312 6.17 -2.94 -15.61
C ALA A 312 6.80 -2.20 -16.79
N ASP A 313 6.05 -2.13 -17.89
CA ASP A 313 6.38 -1.44 -19.14
C ASP A 313 7.76 -1.76 -19.74
N LEU A 314 8.08 -1.18 -20.89
CA LEU A 314 9.38 -1.42 -21.54
C LEU A 314 10.54 -0.82 -20.75
N GLU A 315 10.32 0.27 -20.02
CA GLU A 315 11.35 0.94 -19.23
C GLU A 315 11.77 0.14 -17.99
N ARG A 316 10.89 -0.75 -17.49
CA ARG A 316 11.13 -1.61 -16.32
C ARG A 316 11.53 -0.81 -15.09
N ASP A 317 10.82 0.28 -14.85
CA ASP A 317 11.01 1.22 -13.75
C ASP A 317 9.66 1.73 -13.22
N THR A 318 9.67 2.72 -12.33
CA THR A 318 8.44 3.21 -11.69
C THR A 318 7.62 4.18 -12.56
N THR A 319 8.08 4.52 -13.77
CA THR A 319 7.40 5.50 -14.62
C THR A 319 6.02 5.05 -15.08
N ALA A 320 5.70 3.75 -15.01
CA ALA A 320 4.33 3.27 -15.23
C ALA A 320 3.29 3.94 -14.31
N TRP A 321 3.70 4.42 -13.13
CA TRP A 321 2.81 5.07 -12.15
C TRP A 321 3.18 6.50 -11.79
N THR A 322 4.35 7.01 -12.20
CA THR A 322 4.90 8.29 -11.72
C THR A 322 5.52 9.16 -12.82
N ASP A 323 5.14 8.98 -14.08
CA ASP A 323 5.76 9.71 -15.21
C ASP A 323 5.12 11.08 -15.45
N ASN A 324 3.79 11.15 -15.43
CA ASN A 324 3.07 12.37 -15.82
C ASN A 324 2.51 13.17 -14.64
N SER A 325 2.08 14.41 -14.91
CA SER A 325 1.57 15.34 -13.90
C SER A 325 0.29 14.87 -13.21
N MET A 326 -0.59 14.11 -13.87
CA MET A 326 -1.83 13.58 -13.29
C MET A 326 -1.50 12.52 -12.24
N GLN A 327 -0.65 11.56 -12.63
CA GLN A 327 -0.11 10.54 -11.75
C GLN A 327 0.57 11.16 -10.53
N MET A 328 1.50 12.10 -10.76
CA MET A 328 2.23 12.77 -9.69
C MET A 328 1.32 13.60 -8.78
N ALA A 329 0.24 14.20 -9.28
CA ALA A 329 -0.72 14.92 -8.45
C ALA A 329 -1.43 13.97 -7.46
N CYS A 330 -1.97 12.86 -7.94
CA CYS A 330 -2.66 11.86 -7.12
C CYS A 330 -1.70 11.16 -6.14
N TYR A 331 -0.53 10.75 -6.62
CA TYR A 331 0.51 10.12 -5.79
C TYR A 331 0.95 11.02 -4.62
N ASN A 332 1.22 12.30 -4.89
CA ASN A 332 1.62 13.24 -3.85
C ASN A 332 0.48 13.56 -2.88
N LEU A 333 -0.77 13.58 -3.34
CA LEU A 333 -1.93 13.79 -2.48
C LEU A 333 -2.09 12.62 -1.49
N LEU A 334 -2.04 11.37 -1.98
CA LEU A 334 -2.07 10.17 -1.13
C LEU A 334 -1.01 10.22 -0.02
N LYS A 335 0.24 10.53 -0.39
CA LYS A 335 1.36 10.62 0.57
C LYS A 335 1.16 11.73 1.59
N LYS A 336 0.64 12.89 1.18
CA LYS A 336 0.38 14.01 2.10
C LYS A 336 -0.77 13.71 3.07
N LEU A 337 -1.70 12.84 2.69
CA LEU A 337 -2.83 12.45 3.53
C LEU A 337 -2.45 11.51 4.67
N GLU A 338 -1.39 10.69 4.53
CA GLU A 338 -0.97 9.72 5.55
C GLU A 338 -0.97 10.28 6.99
N PRO A 339 -0.23 11.36 7.32
CA PRO A 339 -0.17 11.85 8.70
C PRO A 339 -1.53 12.39 9.18
N LEU A 340 -2.36 12.92 8.28
CA LEU A 340 -3.68 13.44 8.62
C LEU A 340 -4.65 12.30 8.93
N VAL A 341 -4.66 11.26 8.08
CA VAL A 341 -5.48 10.06 8.28
C VAL A 341 -5.07 9.35 9.57
N LYS A 342 -3.78 9.10 9.81
CA LYS A 342 -3.30 8.47 11.04
C LYS A 342 -3.64 9.31 12.29
N LEU A 343 -3.69 10.64 12.19
CA LEU A 343 -4.09 11.53 13.28
C LEU A 343 -5.60 11.42 13.64
N THR A 344 -6.44 11.00 12.69
CA THR A 344 -7.88 10.79 12.96
C THR A 344 -8.12 9.65 13.94
N ASP A 345 -7.19 8.68 14.06
CA ASP A 345 -7.39 7.51 14.95
C ASP A 345 -8.70 6.76 14.61
N ASP A 346 -9.13 6.83 13.33
CA ASP A 346 -10.36 6.27 12.80
C ASP A 346 -10.03 5.12 11.86
N ALA A 347 -10.36 3.89 12.27
CA ALA A 347 -10.00 2.68 11.55
C ALA A 347 -10.62 2.61 10.14
N GLU A 348 -11.84 3.14 9.96
CA GLU A 348 -12.50 3.12 8.65
C GLU A 348 -11.87 4.12 7.68
N LEU A 349 -11.51 5.33 8.14
CA LEU A 349 -10.78 6.28 7.30
C LEU A 349 -9.38 5.76 6.95
N LEU A 350 -8.70 5.11 7.88
CA LEU A 350 -7.40 4.48 7.62
C LEU A 350 -7.52 3.36 6.59
N ARG A 351 -8.52 2.49 6.76
CA ARG A 351 -8.82 1.40 5.80
C ARG A 351 -9.15 1.97 4.43
N LEU A 352 -9.97 3.01 4.34
CA LEU A 352 -10.37 3.62 3.08
C LEU A 352 -9.20 4.29 2.37
N TRP A 353 -8.36 5.04 3.09
CA TRP A 353 -7.13 5.62 2.55
C TRP A 353 -6.21 4.55 1.96
N ARG A 354 -6.07 3.41 2.65
CA ARG A 354 -5.26 2.28 2.18
C ARG A 354 -5.80 1.64 0.89
N HIS A 355 -7.11 1.46 0.78
CA HIS A 355 -7.73 0.99 -0.46
C HIS A 355 -7.54 1.96 -1.63
N LEU A 356 -7.48 3.27 -1.36
CA LEU A 356 -7.21 4.27 -2.39
C LEU A 356 -5.74 4.26 -2.87
N GLN A 357 -4.85 3.47 -2.26
CA GLN A 357 -3.43 3.38 -2.66
C GLN A 357 -3.10 2.26 -3.66
N VAL A 358 -4.08 1.44 -4.06
CA VAL A 358 -3.88 0.36 -5.03
C VAL A 358 -3.19 0.92 -6.29
N SER A 359 -2.09 0.29 -6.72
CA SER A 359 -1.20 0.79 -7.79
C SER A 359 -1.95 1.03 -9.11
N ASP A 360 -2.93 0.16 -9.42
CA ASP A 360 -3.76 0.22 -10.62
C ASP A 360 -4.41 1.58 -10.83
N HIS A 361 -4.79 2.28 -9.76
CA HIS A 361 -5.39 3.61 -9.89
C HIS A 361 -4.42 4.57 -10.58
N LEU A 362 -3.15 4.61 -10.18
CA LEU A 362 -2.14 5.43 -10.83
C LEU A 362 -1.76 4.89 -12.22
N TYR A 363 -1.81 3.57 -12.40
CA TYR A 363 -1.56 2.94 -13.69
C TYR A 363 -2.57 3.40 -14.75
N TYR A 364 -3.86 3.50 -14.41
CA TYR A 364 -4.92 4.00 -15.31
C TYR A 364 -4.75 5.45 -15.74
N LEU A 365 -3.90 6.24 -15.06
CA LEU A 365 -3.59 7.63 -15.41
C LEU A 365 -2.40 7.74 -16.38
N SER A 366 -1.76 6.63 -16.75
CA SER A 366 -0.64 6.61 -17.68
C SER A 366 -1.05 7.12 -19.06
N THR A 367 -0.21 7.94 -19.67
CA THR A 367 -0.38 8.45 -21.03
C THR A 367 0.57 7.77 -22.01
N LYS A 368 1.30 6.74 -21.56
CA LYS A 368 2.17 5.94 -22.41
C LYS A 368 1.33 5.15 -23.42
N GLY A 369 1.84 4.97 -24.63
CA GLY A 369 1.20 4.19 -25.68
C GLY A 369 2.20 3.61 -26.66
N GLY A 370 1.77 2.64 -27.47
CA GLY A 370 2.53 2.14 -28.63
C GLY A 370 3.60 1.07 -28.37
N GLY A 371 3.58 0.38 -27.24
CA GLY A 371 4.43 -0.79 -26.97
C GLY A 371 3.66 -2.13 -27.12
N PRO A 372 4.32 -3.29 -26.89
CA PRO A 372 3.65 -4.58 -26.69
C PRO A 372 2.58 -4.54 -25.57
N GLY A 373 2.62 -3.48 -24.74
CA GLY A 373 1.65 -3.09 -23.74
C GLY A 373 0.67 -2.00 -24.17
N ASP A 374 -0.18 -2.27 -25.17
CA ASP A 374 -1.51 -1.61 -25.29
C ASP A 374 -2.46 -1.98 -24.12
N VAL A 375 -1.91 -2.65 -23.09
CA VAL A 375 -2.48 -2.98 -21.79
C VAL A 375 -3.08 -1.73 -21.12
N HIS A 376 -2.43 -0.56 -21.23
CA HIS A 376 -2.94 0.69 -20.64
C HIS A 376 -4.35 1.05 -21.14
N ASN A 377 -4.65 0.81 -22.42
CA ASN A 377 -5.97 1.07 -23.00
C ASN A 377 -6.97 -0.08 -22.77
N TYR A 378 -6.49 -1.32 -22.74
CA TYR A 378 -7.34 -2.50 -22.56
C TYR A 378 -7.86 -2.67 -21.12
N PHE A 379 -7.08 -2.25 -20.13
CA PHE A 379 -7.38 -2.45 -18.70
C PHE A 379 -7.98 -1.22 -18.00
N ASN A 380 -8.02 -0.05 -18.64
CA ASN A 380 -8.57 1.16 -18.04
C ASN A 380 -10.12 1.13 -18.04
N PRO A 381 -10.78 1.01 -16.87
CA PRO A 381 -12.25 0.95 -16.80
C PRO A 381 -12.93 2.28 -17.14
N PHE A 382 -12.16 3.37 -17.24
CA PHE A 382 -12.61 4.71 -17.63
C PHE A 382 -12.39 4.99 -19.11
N GLY A 383 -11.74 4.10 -19.88
CA GLY A 383 -11.51 4.27 -21.32
C GLY A 383 -10.44 5.31 -21.71
N MET A 384 -10.24 6.38 -20.92
CA MET A 384 -9.18 7.37 -21.14
C MET A 384 -8.48 7.79 -19.82
N PRO A 385 -7.17 8.06 -19.84
CA PRO A 385 -6.42 8.50 -18.65
C PRO A 385 -6.98 9.76 -17.99
N ILE A 386 -7.52 10.70 -18.77
CA ILE A 386 -8.09 11.95 -18.23
C ILE A 386 -9.39 11.73 -17.47
N GLU A 387 -10.21 10.75 -17.88
CA GLU A 387 -11.44 10.38 -17.18
C GLU A 387 -11.12 9.64 -15.88
N ALA A 388 -10.13 8.73 -15.92
CA ALA A 388 -9.59 8.09 -14.72
C ALA A 388 -9.05 9.12 -13.72
N PHE A 389 -8.29 10.12 -14.19
CA PHE A 389 -7.81 11.22 -13.35
C PHE A 389 -8.96 12.02 -12.73
N ALA A 390 -9.97 12.40 -13.52
CA ALA A 390 -11.11 13.18 -13.03
C ALA A 390 -11.87 12.44 -11.91
N ALA A 391 -12.11 11.13 -12.08
CA ALA A 391 -12.74 10.30 -11.06
C ALA A 391 -11.84 10.15 -9.81
N TYR A 392 -10.60 9.72 -10.00
CA TYR A 392 -9.70 9.43 -8.88
C TYR A 392 -9.32 10.68 -8.08
N CYS A 393 -8.95 11.78 -8.76
CA CYS A 393 -8.65 13.05 -8.10
C CYS A 393 -9.89 13.61 -7.37
N GLY A 394 -11.08 13.46 -7.95
CA GLY A 394 -12.34 13.82 -7.31
C GLY A 394 -12.58 13.06 -6.01
N ILE A 395 -12.38 11.75 -6.04
CA ILE A 395 -12.49 10.86 -4.86
C ILE A 395 -11.45 11.24 -3.80
N LEU A 396 -10.18 11.40 -4.18
CA LEU A 396 -9.12 11.79 -3.24
C LEU A 396 -9.39 13.16 -2.59
N SER A 397 -9.91 14.12 -3.36
CA SER A 397 -10.28 15.44 -2.85
C SER A 397 -11.46 15.38 -1.88
N ASN A 398 -12.47 14.55 -2.18
CA ASN A 398 -13.58 14.32 -1.27
C ASN A 398 -13.12 13.62 0.02
N PHE A 399 -12.22 12.65 -0.11
CA PHE A 399 -11.64 11.93 1.02
C PHE A 399 -10.80 12.86 1.91
N GLU A 400 -9.97 13.73 1.32
CA GLU A 400 -9.26 14.79 2.05
C GLU A 400 -10.25 15.65 2.86
N ALA A 401 -11.34 16.11 2.23
CA ALA A 401 -12.36 16.88 2.92
C ALA A 401 -13.02 16.10 4.06
N ALA A 402 -13.26 14.80 3.89
CA ALA A 402 -13.80 13.93 4.95
C ALA A 402 -12.83 13.82 6.14
N VAL A 403 -11.55 13.59 5.89
CA VAL A 403 -10.48 13.55 6.91
C VAL A 403 -10.39 14.88 7.65
N LEU A 404 -10.41 16.01 6.94
CA LEU A 404 -10.35 17.33 7.56
C LEU A 404 -11.59 17.61 8.44
N ARG A 405 -12.79 17.19 7.99
CA ARG A 405 -14.00 17.28 8.81
C ARG A 405 -13.90 16.44 10.09
N GLU A 406 -13.32 15.25 10.01
CA GLU A 406 -13.08 14.40 11.19
C GLU A 406 -12.14 15.09 12.19
N LEU A 407 -11.06 15.70 11.69
CA LEU A 407 -10.06 16.41 12.51
C LEU A 407 -10.61 17.70 13.16
N GLU A 408 -11.69 18.27 12.63
CA GLU A 408 -12.38 19.42 13.25
C GLU A 408 -13.43 19.02 14.30
N LYS A 409 -13.66 17.71 14.53
CA LYS A 409 -14.50 17.28 15.66
C LYS A 409 -13.89 17.69 17.00
N PRO A 410 -14.71 17.98 18.03
CA PRO A 410 -14.24 18.51 19.32
C PRO A 410 -13.11 17.71 19.97
N LYS A 411 -13.12 16.37 19.86
CA LYS A 411 -12.08 15.47 20.37
C LYS A 411 -10.70 15.80 19.77
N HIS A 412 -10.61 15.90 18.44
CA HIS A 412 -9.36 16.14 17.72
C HIS A 412 -8.89 17.58 17.89
N VAL A 413 -9.81 18.55 17.86
CA VAL A 413 -9.50 19.95 18.17
C VAL A 413 -8.93 20.09 19.59
N ALA A 414 -9.49 19.38 20.57
CA ALA A 414 -8.99 19.41 21.93
C ALA A 414 -7.58 18.80 22.03
N ARG A 415 -7.34 17.63 21.44
CA ARG A 415 -6.01 17.01 21.36
C ARG A 415 -4.99 17.94 20.68
N ARG A 416 -5.40 18.59 19.57
CA ARG A 416 -4.59 19.58 18.85
C ARG A 416 -4.21 20.74 19.75
N ILE A 417 -5.16 21.34 20.48
CA ILE A 417 -4.88 22.50 21.35
C ILE A 417 -3.95 22.12 22.53
N LEU A 418 -4.11 20.92 23.09
CA LEU A 418 -3.29 20.43 24.22
C LEU A 418 -1.89 19.91 23.81
N ARG A 419 -1.59 19.87 22.51
CA ARG A 419 -0.32 19.31 22.02
C ARG A 419 0.88 20.11 22.51
N ARG A 420 2.02 19.43 22.63
CA ARG A 420 3.33 20.08 22.71
C ARG A 420 3.74 20.61 21.34
N LEU A 421 4.15 21.87 21.28
CA LEU A 421 4.61 22.55 20.08
C LEU A 421 6.10 22.26 19.82
N PRO A 422 6.53 22.29 18.54
CA PRO A 422 7.95 22.26 18.18
C PRO A 422 8.73 23.42 18.83
N ALA A 423 10.03 23.23 19.06
CA ALA A 423 10.89 24.20 19.75
C ALA A 423 10.80 25.64 19.19
N LYS A 424 10.70 25.79 17.86
CA LYS A 424 10.60 27.10 17.18
C LYS A 424 9.27 27.83 17.39
N LYS A 425 8.24 27.16 17.92
CA LYS A 425 6.89 27.70 18.14
C LYS A 425 6.58 27.98 19.62
N GLY A 426 7.56 27.80 20.51
CA GLY A 426 7.40 28.09 21.94
C GLY A 426 7.18 29.59 22.22
N PHE A 427 6.40 29.90 23.25
CA PHE A 427 6.24 31.26 23.76
C PHE A 427 7.38 31.62 24.69
N THR A 428 8.23 32.56 24.29
CA THR A 428 9.30 33.08 25.15
C THR A 428 8.79 34.27 25.96
N PHE A 429 8.95 34.22 27.28
CA PHE A 429 8.59 35.33 28.16
C PHE A 429 9.71 36.39 28.18
N TYR A 430 9.35 37.67 28.26
CA TYR A 430 10.24 38.83 28.28
C TYR A 430 9.88 39.77 29.44
N TYR A 431 10.89 40.43 30.02
CA TYR A 431 10.66 41.49 31.02
C TYR A 431 10.33 42.84 30.39
N ARG A 432 10.88 43.07 29.20
CA ARG A 432 10.73 44.25 28.34
C ARG A 432 11.30 43.91 26.96
N PHE A 433 11.19 44.84 26.01
CA PHE A 433 11.77 44.71 24.68
C PHE A 433 13.25 44.25 24.75
N SER A 434 13.60 43.24 23.97
CA SER A 434 14.94 42.64 23.89
C SER A 434 15.54 42.15 25.21
N LYS A 435 14.73 41.85 26.24
CA LYS A 435 15.19 41.24 27.49
C LYS A 435 14.38 39.98 27.82
N PRO A 436 14.73 38.81 27.25
CA PRO A 436 14.04 37.56 27.52
C PRO A 436 14.22 37.13 28.97
N THR A 437 13.29 36.33 29.46
CA THR A 437 13.42 35.54 30.67
C THR A 437 13.97 34.16 30.31
N LYS A 438 14.26 33.32 31.31
CA LYS A 438 14.62 31.91 31.11
C LYS A 438 13.44 31.00 30.73
N TRP A 439 12.21 31.52 30.74
CA TRP A 439 11.01 30.71 30.61
C TRP A 439 10.50 30.71 29.17
N ILE A 440 10.29 29.50 28.63
CA ILE A 440 9.70 29.25 27.32
C ILE A 440 8.62 28.18 27.49
N ALA A 441 7.40 28.46 27.02
CA ALA A 441 6.29 27.52 27.06
C ALA A 441 6.06 26.87 25.69
N HIS A 442 6.03 25.55 25.62
CA HIS A 442 5.74 24.78 24.41
C HIS A 442 4.38 24.12 24.44
N SER A 443 3.63 24.20 25.53
CA SER A 443 2.24 23.74 25.60
C SER A 443 1.42 24.64 26.51
N LEU A 444 0.10 24.47 26.53
CA LEU A 444 -0.76 25.18 27.47
C LEU A 444 -0.46 24.79 28.92
N GLU A 445 -0.07 23.53 29.19
CA GLU A 445 0.33 23.06 30.52
C GLU A 445 1.62 23.72 30.98
N GLU A 446 2.64 23.78 30.11
CA GLU A 446 3.88 24.50 30.41
C GLU A 446 3.61 25.98 30.66
N PHE A 447 2.79 26.60 29.80
CA PHE A 447 2.38 27.99 29.95
C PHE A 447 1.67 28.22 31.29
N TYR A 448 0.70 27.37 31.65
CA TYR A 448 -0.01 27.40 32.94
C TYR A 448 0.94 27.26 34.13
N SER A 449 1.92 26.35 34.04
CA SER A 449 2.90 26.13 35.09
C SER A 449 3.83 27.34 35.26
N ILE A 450 4.36 27.88 34.15
CA ILE A 450 5.26 29.04 34.13
C ILE A 450 4.59 30.28 34.72
N LEU A 451 3.29 30.50 34.46
CA LEU A 451 2.54 31.62 35.02
C LEU A 451 2.56 31.67 36.57
N LYS A 452 2.82 30.56 37.26
CA LYS A 452 2.97 30.52 38.72
C LYS A 452 4.24 31.22 39.20
N SER A 453 5.31 31.12 38.44
CA SER A 453 6.67 31.47 38.89
C SER A 453 7.27 32.65 38.13
N VAL A 454 6.81 32.92 36.90
CA VAL A 454 7.33 34.04 36.10
C VAL A 454 7.00 35.38 36.75
N ASN A 455 7.95 36.32 36.71
CA ASN A 455 7.80 37.62 37.33
C ASN A 455 6.58 38.37 36.78
N LEU A 456 5.81 39.01 37.66
CA LEU A 456 4.58 39.73 37.30
C LEU A 456 4.82 40.83 36.25
N ARG A 457 6.01 41.45 36.24
CA ARG A 457 6.41 42.43 35.21
C ARG A 457 6.37 41.84 33.81
N SER A 458 6.77 40.59 33.64
CA SER A 458 6.74 39.90 32.34
C SER A 458 5.31 39.62 31.89
N ILE A 459 4.45 39.17 32.81
CA ILE A 459 3.03 38.94 32.54
C ILE A 459 2.36 40.24 32.06
N ARG A 460 2.62 41.35 32.77
CA ARG A 460 2.10 42.67 32.39
C ARG A 460 2.60 43.13 31.03
N PHE A 461 3.89 42.96 30.76
CA PHE A 461 4.51 43.33 29.49
C PHE A 461 3.80 42.65 28.31
N HIS A 462 3.58 41.34 28.40
CA HIS A 462 2.94 40.57 27.33
C HIS A 462 1.43 40.80 27.24
N ALA A 463 0.73 40.89 28.37
CA ALA A 463 -0.71 41.13 28.39
C ALA A 463 -1.06 42.49 27.74
N ALA A 464 -0.33 43.55 28.08
CA ALA A 464 -0.56 44.88 27.51
C ALA A 464 -0.32 44.98 25.98
N ARG A 465 0.40 44.01 25.40
CA ARG A 465 0.75 43.97 23.97
C ARG A 465 -0.10 42.98 23.16
N GLY A 466 -0.97 42.23 23.84
CA GLY A 466 -1.69 41.11 23.23
C GLY A 466 -0.74 40.00 22.77
N ASP A 467 0.41 39.82 23.42
CA ASP A 467 1.36 38.77 22.97
C ASP A 467 0.79 37.37 23.28
N PHE A 468 0.09 37.22 24.42
CA PHE A 468 -0.53 35.96 24.81
C PHE A 468 -1.69 35.55 23.91
N GLU A 469 -2.63 36.46 23.61
CA GLU A 469 -3.77 36.18 22.72
C GLU A 469 -3.30 35.82 21.31
N LYS A 470 -2.26 36.49 20.79
CA LYS A 470 -1.71 36.20 19.46
C LYS A 470 -1.09 34.81 19.41
N TRP A 471 -0.32 34.44 20.44
CA TRP A 471 0.24 33.10 20.51
C TRP A 471 -0.84 32.03 20.65
N ILE A 472 -1.84 32.24 21.49
CA ILE A 472 -2.95 31.31 21.68
C ILE A 472 -3.78 31.17 20.39
N ARG A 473 -4.05 32.28 19.69
CA ARG A 473 -4.85 32.27 18.46
C ARG A 473 -4.10 31.65 17.29
N TYR A 474 -2.88 32.12 17.01
CA TYR A 474 -2.18 31.80 15.76
C TYR A 474 -1.19 30.65 15.87
N VAL A 475 -0.79 30.25 17.09
CA VAL A 475 0.17 29.16 17.29
C VAL A 475 -0.50 27.94 17.93
N ILE A 476 -1.23 28.14 19.02
CA ILE A 476 -1.98 27.05 19.67
C ILE A 476 -3.22 26.69 18.84
N GLY A 477 -3.96 27.70 18.36
CA GLY A 477 -5.18 27.54 17.57
C GLY A 477 -6.47 27.56 18.40
N ASP A 478 -6.48 28.20 19.58
CA ASP A 478 -7.64 28.25 20.46
C ASP A 478 -8.28 29.66 20.48
N ASN A 479 -9.20 29.91 19.54
CA ASN A 479 -9.91 31.19 19.44
C ASN A 479 -10.66 31.54 20.73
N LYS A 480 -11.31 30.55 21.37
CA LYS A 480 -12.10 30.75 22.60
C LYS A 480 -11.24 31.28 23.74
N LEU A 481 -10.06 30.70 23.95
CA LEU A 481 -9.14 31.17 24.98
C LEU A 481 -8.50 32.51 24.61
N ALA A 482 -8.19 32.73 23.33
CA ALA A 482 -7.65 34.00 22.85
C ALA A 482 -8.65 35.16 23.05
N ASP A 483 -9.93 34.96 22.77
CA ASP A 483 -10.99 35.96 22.99
C ASP A 483 -11.11 36.31 24.48
N GLN A 484 -11.05 35.31 25.37
CA GLN A 484 -11.06 35.53 26.81
C GLN A 484 -9.84 36.33 27.30
N PHE A 485 -8.69 36.22 26.62
CA PHE A 485 -7.48 36.98 26.94
C PHE A 485 -7.57 38.43 26.46
N ALA A 486 -8.20 38.67 25.31
CA ALA A 486 -8.46 40.01 24.81
C ALA A 486 -9.32 40.81 25.81
N GLU A 487 -10.39 40.20 26.33
CA GLU A 487 -11.25 40.83 27.35
C GLU A 487 -10.49 41.23 28.63
N VAL A 488 -9.51 40.43 29.05
CA VAL A 488 -8.67 40.74 30.23
C VAL A 488 -7.78 41.95 29.97
N SER A 489 -7.32 42.12 28.74
CA SER A 489 -6.43 43.21 28.33
C SER A 489 -7.19 44.54 28.20
N GLU A 490 -8.46 44.51 27.79
CA GLU A 490 -9.31 45.69 27.64
C GLU A 490 -9.83 46.27 28.98
N ARG A 491 -10.14 45.42 29.96
CA ARG A 491 -10.91 45.80 31.17
C ARG A 491 -10.16 46.58 32.25
N LYS A 492 -8.97 47.16 31.99
CA LYS A 492 -8.14 47.89 32.99
C LYS A 492 -8.13 47.21 34.38
N MET A 493 -7.88 45.89 34.41
CA MET A 493 -7.90 45.10 35.65
C MET A 493 -6.82 45.54 36.66
N PRO A 494 -7.08 45.41 37.98
CA PRO A 494 -6.07 45.61 39.03
C PRO A 494 -4.83 44.76 38.75
N GLN A 495 -3.67 45.41 38.76
CA GLN A 495 -2.45 44.82 38.21
C GLN A 495 -1.89 43.64 39.04
N ASP A 496 -2.37 43.45 40.26
CA ASP A 496 -2.10 42.35 41.18
C ASP A 496 -2.93 41.10 40.85
N LYS A 497 -4.12 41.27 40.25
CA LYS A 497 -5.05 40.17 39.92
C LYS A 497 -4.89 39.57 38.53
N ILE A 498 -4.08 40.20 37.66
CA ILE A 498 -3.93 39.78 36.26
C ILE A 498 -3.36 38.36 36.13
N ARG A 499 -2.40 38.00 37.00
CA ARG A 499 -1.81 36.64 37.02
C ARG A 499 -2.87 35.60 37.31
N ASP A 500 -3.64 35.81 38.38
CA ASP A 500 -4.62 34.83 38.85
C ASP A 500 -5.75 34.66 37.84
N ARG A 501 -6.18 35.74 37.19
CA ARG A 501 -7.20 35.67 36.13
C ARG A 501 -6.72 34.89 34.92
N ILE A 502 -5.55 35.25 34.36
CA ILE A 502 -4.96 34.55 33.20
C ILE A 502 -4.76 33.07 33.54
N ARG A 503 -4.17 32.78 34.70
CA ARG A 503 -3.94 31.40 35.14
C ARG A 503 -5.24 30.64 35.33
N SER A 504 -6.27 31.26 35.90
CA SER A 504 -7.59 30.65 36.05
C SER A 504 -8.21 30.29 34.70
N LEU A 505 -8.20 31.21 33.73
CA LEU A 505 -8.70 30.96 32.37
C LEU A 505 -8.00 29.78 31.70
N VAL A 506 -6.66 29.79 31.70
CA VAL A 506 -5.86 28.68 31.13
C VAL A 506 -6.17 27.37 31.84
N GLY A 507 -6.19 27.37 33.18
CA GLY A 507 -6.45 26.16 33.96
C GLY A 507 -7.86 25.58 33.77
N GLN A 508 -8.87 26.44 33.63
CA GLN A 508 -10.24 26.02 33.30
C GLN A 508 -10.31 25.44 31.89
N ARG A 509 -9.66 26.10 30.92
CA ARG A 509 -9.64 25.67 29.53
C ARG A 509 -8.91 24.34 29.34
N ILE A 510 -7.77 24.13 29.98
CA ILE A 510 -7.06 22.83 29.96
C ILE A 510 -7.98 21.72 30.46
N LYS A 511 -8.64 21.91 31.61
CA LYS A 511 -9.57 20.90 32.15
C LYS A 511 -10.75 20.61 31.22
N GLU A 512 -11.29 21.64 30.57
CA GLU A 512 -12.35 21.49 29.57
C GLU A 512 -11.87 20.65 28.39
N LEU A 513 -10.71 20.98 27.82
CA LEU A 513 -10.13 20.29 26.67
C LEU A 513 -9.73 18.85 27.02
N GLU A 514 -9.17 18.61 28.21
CA GLU A 514 -8.81 17.27 28.68
C GLU A 514 -10.04 16.37 28.75
N ARG A 515 -11.18 16.89 29.24
CA ARG A 515 -12.45 16.14 29.26
C ARG A 515 -12.89 15.83 27.83
N THR A 516 -12.94 16.82 26.95
CA THR A 516 -13.35 16.66 25.54
C THR A 516 -12.44 15.69 24.77
N SER A 517 -11.13 15.67 25.07
CA SER A 517 -10.16 14.78 24.41
C SER A 517 -10.31 13.31 24.82
N LYS A 518 -10.92 13.06 25.98
CA LYS A 518 -11.11 11.73 26.60
C LYS A 518 -12.50 11.14 26.36
N THR A 519 -13.46 11.92 25.86
CA THR A 519 -14.79 11.38 25.52
C THR A 519 -14.63 10.36 24.39
N SER A 520 -14.66 9.09 24.74
CA SER A 520 -14.65 7.96 23.82
C SER A 520 -15.92 7.95 22.99
N SER A 521 -15.78 7.61 21.72
CA SER A 521 -16.84 7.08 20.85
C SER A 521 -17.45 5.84 21.50
N GLY A 522 -18.41 6.06 22.40
CA GLY A 522 -19.25 5.00 22.93
C GLY A 522 -20.22 4.57 21.85
N THR A 523 -20.01 3.35 21.33
CA THR A 523 -21.00 2.47 20.73
C THR A 523 -22.45 2.91 20.94
N GLU A 524 -23.09 3.43 19.90
CA GLU A 524 -24.52 3.21 19.71
C GLU A 524 -24.67 1.70 19.48
N LYS A 525 -25.18 0.99 20.48
CA LYS A 525 -25.71 -0.35 20.29
C LYS A 525 -26.85 -0.22 19.28
N THR A 526 -26.59 -0.57 18.03
CA THR A 526 -27.63 -0.86 17.05
C THR A 526 -28.44 -2.02 17.61
N SER A 527 -29.70 -1.73 17.92
CA SER A 527 -30.71 -2.75 18.15
C SER A 527 -30.88 -3.56 16.87
N ASP A 528 -30.77 -4.88 16.98
CA ASP A 528 -31.09 -5.83 15.91
C ASP A 528 -32.41 -5.49 15.20
N PRO A 529 -32.44 -5.41 13.85
CA PRO A 529 -33.69 -5.46 13.13
C PRO A 529 -34.21 -6.90 13.17
N LYS A 530 -35.37 -7.09 13.83
CA LYS A 530 -36.16 -8.32 13.71
C LYS A 530 -36.36 -8.68 12.24
N PRO A 531 -36.24 -9.97 11.86
CA PRO A 531 -36.58 -10.41 10.51
C PRO A 531 -38.08 -10.20 10.30
N LYS A 532 -38.45 -9.47 9.25
CA LYS A 532 -39.81 -9.48 8.72
C LYS A 532 -39.97 -10.75 7.89
N THR A 533 -40.95 -11.54 8.31
CA THR A 533 -41.59 -12.65 7.58
C THR A 533 -42.00 -12.28 6.17
#